data_AF-A0A158J267-F1
#
_entry.id   AF-A0A158J267-F1
#
_cell.length_a   1.000
_cell.length_b   1.000
_cell.length_c   1.000
_cell.angle_alpha   90.00
_cell.angle_beta   90.00
_cell.angle_gamma   90.00
#
_symmetry.space_group_name_H-M   'P 1'
#
loop_
_entity.id
_entity.type
_entity.pdbx_description
1 polymer ?
#
loop_
_entity_poly.entity_id
_entity_poly.type
_entity_poly.pdbx_seq_one_letter_code
_entity_poly.pdbx_strand_id
1 'polypeptide(L)'
;MLERNAEGSFGFIGHGEILGLLDADNVLHPFAAPSILDDVALVTFDGVGHFTRTDFGVIGGVPKGKQVTFNPNQIGAYTVNSDCTGTMTIVYTAGGAVPAGVETDLNIVVAADGTLVESVVYRAVTAAGQSADGKVTCPPSCEQGVQESFEGKKVRVYGFR
;
A
#
# COMPACT_ATOMS: atom_id res chain seq x y z
N MET A 1 -15.11 15.84 -10.49
CA MET A 1 -15.85 14.99 -11.47
C MET A 1 -15.13 13.68 -11.76
N LEU A 2 -13.79 13.62 -11.66
CA LEU A 2 -13.00 12.40 -11.94
C LEU A 2 -12.90 11.40 -10.78
N GLU A 3 -12.97 11.86 -9.53
CA GLU A 3 -13.01 10.95 -8.35
C GLU A 3 -14.22 10.00 -8.37
N ARG A 4 -15.34 10.41 -8.99
CA ARG A 4 -16.52 9.55 -9.21
C ARG A 4 -16.25 8.36 -10.13
N ASN A 5 -15.26 8.43 -11.02
CA ASN A 5 -14.92 7.28 -11.87
C ASN A 5 -14.26 6.16 -11.05
N ALA A 6 -13.53 6.52 -9.99
CA ALA A 6 -12.90 5.59 -9.06
C ALA A 6 -13.88 5.05 -8.01
N GLU A 7 -15.10 5.58 -7.89
CA GLU A 7 -16.09 5.12 -6.90
C GLU A 7 -16.39 3.62 -7.02
N GLY A 8 -16.41 2.93 -5.88
CA GLY A 8 -16.73 1.51 -5.78
C GLY A 8 -15.53 0.64 -5.39
N SER A 9 -15.74 -0.68 -5.49
CA SER A 9 -14.77 -1.68 -5.04
C SER A 9 -13.81 -2.13 -6.15
N PHE A 10 -12.55 -2.31 -5.78
CA PHE A 10 -11.46 -2.76 -6.64
C PHE A 10 -10.69 -3.90 -5.94
N GLY A 11 -10.38 -4.94 -6.71
CA GLY A 11 -9.44 -5.98 -6.30
C GLY A 11 -8.05 -5.58 -6.72
N PHE A 12 -7.14 -5.44 -5.77
CA PHE A 12 -5.73 -5.11 -5.98
C PHE A 12 -4.84 -6.33 -5.82
N ILE A 13 -3.81 -6.39 -6.66
CA ILE A 13 -2.62 -7.22 -6.47
C ILE A 13 -1.42 -6.30 -6.24
N GLY A 14 -0.51 -6.71 -5.36
CA GLY A 14 0.74 -6.00 -5.06
C GLY A 14 1.92 -6.94 -5.16
N HIS A 15 3.01 -6.45 -5.74
CA HIS A 15 4.28 -7.18 -5.81
C HIS A 15 5.46 -6.21 -5.75
N GLY A 16 6.52 -6.62 -5.06
CA GLY A 16 7.76 -5.84 -5.03
C GLY A 16 8.75 -6.28 -3.97
N GLU A 17 9.67 -5.37 -3.65
CA GLU A 17 10.73 -5.60 -2.68
C GLU A 17 10.89 -4.41 -1.72
N ILE A 18 11.09 -4.72 -0.44
CA ILE A 18 11.58 -3.81 0.58
C ILE A 18 13.09 -4.02 0.69
N LEU A 19 13.86 -3.02 0.28
CA LEU A 19 15.31 -3.11 0.11
C LEU A 19 16.07 -2.83 1.41
N GLY A 20 15.49 -2.03 2.30
CA GLY A 20 16.14 -1.57 3.52
C GLY A 20 15.43 -0.38 4.15
N LEU A 21 16.18 0.38 4.95
CA LEU A 21 15.69 1.56 5.65
C LEU A 21 16.43 2.81 5.18
N LEU A 22 15.75 3.94 5.18
CA LEU A 22 16.31 5.24 4.83
C LEU A 22 16.78 5.95 6.10
N ASP A 23 17.95 6.61 6.04
CA ASP A 23 18.38 7.53 7.09
C ASP A 23 17.80 8.94 6.89
N ALA A 24 18.19 9.88 7.76
CA ALA A 24 17.71 11.27 7.70
C ALA A 24 18.16 12.03 6.44
N ASP A 25 19.21 11.55 5.76
CA ASP A 25 19.73 12.13 4.52
C ASP A 25 19.15 11.43 3.28
N ASN A 26 18.13 10.58 3.46
CA ASN A 26 17.47 9.78 2.43
C ASN A 26 18.42 8.77 1.75
N VAL A 27 19.44 8.31 2.47
CA VAL A 27 20.36 7.26 2.02
C VAL A 27 19.79 5.90 2.40
N LEU A 28 19.74 5.00 1.43
CA LEU A 28 19.33 3.61 1.65
C LEU A 28 20.42 2.83 2.39
N HIS A 29 20.07 2.31 3.56
CA HIS A 29 20.79 1.29 4.30
C HIS A 29 20.12 -0.07 4.08
N PRO A 30 20.67 -0.93 3.20
CA PRO A 30 20.02 -2.16 2.81
C PRO A 30 19.84 -3.15 3.97
N PHE A 31 18.83 -4.01 3.85
CA PHE A 31 18.79 -5.25 4.60
C PHE A 31 19.83 -6.26 4.06
N ALA A 32 20.07 -7.33 4.81
CA ALA A 32 21.02 -8.36 4.39
C ALA A 32 20.58 -9.05 3.09
N ALA A 33 19.27 -9.13 2.87
CA ALA A 33 18.63 -9.45 1.61
C ALA A 33 17.33 -8.62 1.49
N PRO A 34 16.92 -8.23 0.27
CA PRO A 34 15.60 -7.64 0.05
C PRO A 34 14.48 -8.52 0.59
N SER A 35 13.47 -7.92 1.19
CA SER A 35 12.25 -8.62 1.60
C SER A 35 11.20 -8.51 0.51
N ILE A 36 10.88 -9.64 -0.13
CA ILE A 36 9.88 -9.70 -1.19
C ILE A 36 8.49 -9.54 -0.58
N LEU A 37 7.65 -8.69 -1.18
CA LEU A 37 6.26 -8.47 -0.84
C LEU A 37 5.37 -9.07 -1.94
N ASP A 38 4.38 -9.84 -1.51
CA ASP A 38 3.19 -10.15 -2.31
C ASP A 38 1.95 -9.79 -1.50
N ASP A 39 0.97 -9.13 -2.11
CA ASP A 39 -0.23 -8.65 -1.44
C ASP A 39 -1.47 -8.75 -2.33
N VAL A 40 -2.62 -8.97 -1.71
CA VAL A 40 -3.94 -8.84 -2.34
C VAL A 40 -4.84 -8.02 -1.45
N ALA A 41 -5.65 -7.14 -2.04
CA ALA A 41 -6.54 -6.30 -1.28
C ALA A 41 -7.88 -6.04 -1.96
N LEU A 42 -8.92 -5.86 -1.14
CA LEU A 42 -10.15 -5.22 -1.53
C LEU A 42 -10.10 -3.76 -1.08
N VAL A 43 -10.17 -2.84 -2.03
CA VAL A 43 -10.20 -1.39 -1.78
C VAL A 43 -11.55 -0.85 -2.22
N THR A 44 -12.26 -0.13 -1.35
CA THR A 44 -13.53 0.51 -1.68
C THR A 44 -13.39 2.02 -1.57
N PHE A 45 -13.43 2.69 -2.72
CA PHE A 45 -13.34 4.15 -2.83
C PHE A 45 -14.73 4.78 -2.70
N ASP A 46 -14.80 5.89 -1.96
CA ASP A 46 -16.03 6.63 -1.69
C ASP A 46 -16.45 7.62 -2.81
N GLY A 47 -15.59 7.84 -3.80
CA GLY A 47 -15.82 8.78 -4.90
C GLY A 47 -15.56 10.25 -4.57
N VAL A 48 -15.07 10.56 -3.37
CA VAL A 48 -14.82 11.93 -2.87
C VAL A 48 -13.48 12.08 -2.12
N GLY A 49 -12.57 11.10 -2.26
CA GLY A 49 -11.18 11.22 -1.82
C GLY A 49 -10.77 10.31 -0.66
N HIS A 50 -11.60 9.37 -0.22
CA HIS A 50 -11.22 8.37 0.78
C HIS A 50 -11.54 6.93 0.35
N PHE A 51 -10.88 5.98 1.00
CA PHE A 51 -11.19 4.57 0.82
C PHE A 51 -11.02 3.77 2.11
N THR A 52 -11.67 2.61 2.15
CA THR A 52 -11.39 1.54 3.10
C THR A 52 -10.65 0.41 2.40
N ARG A 53 -9.74 -0.27 3.12
CA ARG A 53 -8.95 -1.37 2.58
C ARG A 53 -9.01 -2.59 3.49
N THR A 54 -9.14 -3.75 2.88
CA THR A 54 -9.01 -5.05 3.54
C THR A 54 -8.00 -5.86 2.76
N ASP A 55 -6.90 -6.26 3.39
CA ASP A 55 -5.78 -6.89 2.69
C ASP A 55 -5.30 -8.18 3.31
N PHE A 56 -4.50 -8.90 2.54
CA PHE A 56 -3.66 -9.99 3.02
C PHE A 56 -2.37 -9.94 2.22
N GLY A 57 -1.24 -10.08 2.91
CA GLY A 57 0.05 -10.10 2.25
C GLY A 57 1.06 -10.96 2.98
N VAL A 58 2.11 -11.31 2.25
CA VAL A 58 3.28 -12.03 2.75
C VAL A 58 4.52 -11.19 2.50
N ILE A 59 5.43 -11.19 3.46
CA ILE A 59 6.75 -10.55 3.35
C ILE A 59 7.81 -11.62 3.61
N GLY A 60 8.73 -11.82 2.67
CA GLY A 60 9.76 -12.86 2.77
C GLY A 60 9.18 -14.27 2.91
N GLY A 61 8.00 -14.52 2.32
CA GLY A 61 7.28 -15.80 2.43
C GLY A 61 6.54 -16.02 3.76
N VAL A 62 6.47 -15.02 4.65
CA VAL A 62 5.79 -15.10 5.95
C VAL A 62 4.59 -14.15 5.97
N PRO A 63 3.42 -14.54 6.51
CA PRO A 63 2.26 -13.66 6.57
C PRO A 63 2.51 -12.37 7.36
N LYS A 64 2.11 -11.24 6.76
CA LYS A 64 2.23 -9.90 7.35
C LYS A 64 1.46 -9.80 8.66
N GLY A 65 2.08 -9.21 9.68
CA GLY A 65 1.48 -9.11 11.02
C GLY A 65 1.21 -10.48 11.69
N LYS A 66 1.77 -11.58 11.17
CA LYS A 66 1.50 -12.96 11.63
C LYS A 66 0.02 -13.36 11.50
N GLN A 67 -0.75 -12.69 10.64
CA GLN A 67 -2.15 -13.04 10.36
C GLN A 67 -2.25 -13.94 9.13
N VAL A 68 -3.06 -15.00 9.24
CA VAL A 68 -3.35 -15.93 8.12
C VAL A 68 -4.72 -15.67 7.48
N THR A 69 -5.34 -14.55 7.83
CA THR A 69 -6.64 -14.09 7.32
C THR A 69 -6.53 -12.62 6.94
N PHE A 70 -7.54 -12.10 6.23
CA PHE A 70 -7.59 -10.69 5.84
C PHE A 70 -7.61 -9.73 7.04
N ASN A 71 -6.91 -8.60 6.90
CA ASN A 71 -6.88 -7.50 7.86
C ASN A 71 -7.75 -6.33 7.36
N PRO A 72 -8.90 -6.05 8.02
CA PRO A 72 -9.81 -4.98 7.60
C PRO A 72 -9.46 -3.59 8.18
N ASN A 73 -8.38 -3.47 8.97
CA ASN A 73 -8.12 -2.28 9.78
C ASN A 73 -7.29 -1.23 9.05
N GLN A 74 -7.69 -0.86 7.84
CA GLN A 74 -6.98 0.11 7.02
C GLN A 74 -7.93 1.07 6.32
N ILE A 75 -7.47 2.31 6.26
CA ILE A 75 -8.14 3.40 5.57
C ILE A 75 -7.12 4.13 4.69
N GLY A 76 -7.61 5.02 3.86
CA GLY A 76 -6.72 5.93 3.16
C GLY A 76 -7.43 7.08 2.50
N ALA A 77 -6.60 7.95 1.94
CA ALA A 77 -7.03 9.09 1.15
C ALA A 77 -6.46 8.99 -0.25
N TYR A 78 -7.15 9.57 -1.23
CA TYR A 78 -6.69 9.59 -2.60
C TYR A 78 -7.10 10.88 -3.31
N THR A 79 -6.37 11.20 -4.38
CA THR A 79 -6.74 12.26 -5.32
C THR A 79 -6.64 11.71 -6.74
N VAL A 80 -7.49 12.24 -7.63
CA VAL A 80 -7.39 11.97 -9.07
C VAL A 80 -7.44 13.30 -9.82
N ASN A 81 -6.35 13.62 -10.49
CA ASN A 81 -6.15 14.82 -11.30
C ASN A 81 -6.90 14.72 -12.64
N SER A 82 -7.01 15.85 -13.34
CA SER A 82 -7.69 15.96 -14.65
C SER A 82 -7.08 15.11 -15.77
N ASP A 83 -5.80 14.77 -15.63
CA ASP A 83 -5.02 13.96 -16.56
C ASP A 83 -4.96 12.48 -16.16
N CYS A 84 -5.84 12.05 -15.25
CA CYS A 84 -5.92 10.70 -14.69
C CYS A 84 -4.73 10.26 -13.82
N THR A 85 -3.77 11.14 -13.54
CA THR A 85 -2.75 10.89 -12.51
C THR A 85 -3.32 11.15 -11.12
N GLY A 86 -2.62 10.73 -10.06
CA GLY A 86 -3.06 11.02 -8.71
C GLY A 86 -2.14 10.43 -7.65
N THR A 87 -2.60 10.49 -6.41
CA THR A 87 -1.90 9.88 -5.28
C THR A 87 -2.86 9.07 -4.42
N MET A 88 -2.32 8.07 -3.72
CA MET A 88 -3.01 7.34 -2.64
C MET A 88 -2.10 7.27 -1.42
N THR A 89 -2.68 7.46 -0.23
CA THR A 89 -2.02 7.20 1.05
C THR A 89 -2.81 6.14 1.79
N ILE A 90 -2.16 5.02 2.11
CA ILE A 90 -2.72 3.92 2.90
C ILE A 90 -2.21 4.06 4.33
N VAL A 91 -3.10 3.92 5.31
CA VAL A 91 -2.77 4.00 6.74
C VAL A 91 -3.32 2.77 7.46
N TYR A 92 -2.46 2.07 8.20
CA TYR A 92 -2.88 1.03 9.13
C TYR A 92 -3.38 1.65 10.42
N THR A 93 -4.57 1.23 10.85
CA THR A 93 -5.24 1.74 12.05
C THR A 93 -5.14 0.76 13.21
N ALA A 94 -5.39 1.25 14.43
CA ALA A 94 -5.38 0.41 15.62
C ALA A 94 -6.44 -0.69 15.53
N GLY A 95 -6.14 -1.87 16.12
CA GLY A 95 -7.02 -3.04 16.10
C GLY A 95 -6.66 -4.10 15.05
N GLY A 96 -5.78 -3.75 14.10
CA GLY A 96 -5.15 -4.71 13.19
C GLY A 96 -3.90 -5.39 13.76
N ALA A 97 -3.34 -6.36 13.02
CA ALA A 97 -2.09 -7.02 13.41
C ALA A 97 -0.82 -6.31 12.96
N VAL A 98 -0.95 -5.32 12.08
CA VAL A 98 0.13 -4.39 11.76
C VAL A 98 -0.02 -3.18 12.69
N PRO A 99 1.07 -2.67 13.29
CA PRO A 99 1.01 -1.50 14.17
C PRO A 99 0.35 -0.29 13.50
N ALA A 100 -0.38 0.50 14.29
CA ALA A 100 -0.98 1.74 13.82
C ALA A 100 0.10 2.76 13.41
N GLY A 101 -0.16 3.52 12.35
CA GLY A 101 0.80 4.51 11.82
C GLY A 101 1.86 3.95 10.86
N VAL A 102 1.76 2.66 10.50
CA VAL A 102 2.38 2.17 9.26
C VAL A 102 1.64 2.82 8.08
N GLU A 103 2.41 3.37 7.15
CA GLU A 103 1.89 4.17 6.03
C GLU A 103 2.55 3.77 4.71
N THR A 104 1.82 3.94 3.61
CA THR A 104 2.31 3.71 2.26
C THR A 104 1.73 4.75 1.33
N ASP A 105 2.59 5.53 0.67
CA ASP A 105 2.21 6.55 -0.29
C ASP A 105 2.55 6.10 -1.71
N LEU A 106 1.58 6.26 -2.62
CA LEU A 106 1.65 5.80 -4.00
C LEU A 106 1.35 6.94 -4.96
N ASN A 107 2.06 6.98 -6.08
CA ASN A 107 1.58 7.66 -7.27
C ASN A 107 0.73 6.68 -8.06
N ILE A 108 -0.40 7.17 -8.58
CA ILE A 108 -1.36 6.35 -9.31
C ILE A 108 -1.65 6.90 -10.70
N VAL A 109 -2.05 6.00 -11.60
CA VAL A 109 -2.67 6.30 -12.88
C VAL A 109 -4.00 5.56 -12.94
N VAL A 110 -5.08 6.30 -13.23
CA VAL A 110 -6.41 5.74 -13.46
C VAL A 110 -6.59 5.50 -14.94
N ALA A 111 -6.61 4.23 -15.33
CA ALA A 111 -6.68 3.78 -16.71
C ALA A 111 -8.00 3.05 -17.02
N ALA A 112 -8.16 2.63 -18.27
CA ALA A 112 -9.29 1.84 -18.77
C ALA A 112 -10.65 2.39 -18.30
N ASP A 113 -10.92 3.66 -18.58
CA ASP A 113 -12.18 4.35 -18.25
C ASP A 113 -12.54 4.28 -16.75
N GLY A 114 -11.53 4.36 -15.87
CA GLY A 114 -11.73 4.30 -14.42
C GLY A 114 -11.95 2.89 -13.88
N THR A 115 -11.60 1.86 -14.63
CA THR A 115 -11.72 0.46 -14.18
C THR A 115 -10.40 -0.22 -13.86
N LEU A 116 -9.29 0.47 -14.11
CA LEU A 116 -7.93 0.05 -13.78
C LEU A 116 -7.23 1.17 -13.00
N VAL A 117 -6.53 0.81 -11.92
CA VAL A 117 -5.64 1.70 -11.18
C VAL A 117 -4.26 1.05 -11.16
N GLU A 118 -3.27 1.72 -11.74
CA GLU A 118 -1.87 1.30 -11.70
C GLU A 118 -1.12 2.21 -10.74
N SER A 119 -0.15 1.67 -10.00
CA SER A 119 0.54 2.45 -9.00
C SER A 119 1.95 1.96 -8.69
N VAL A 120 2.78 2.88 -8.23
CA VAL A 120 4.11 2.61 -7.69
C VAL A 120 4.24 3.31 -6.34
N VAL A 121 4.76 2.60 -5.36
CA VAL A 121 5.05 3.15 -4.02
C VAL A 121 6.28 4.03 -4.09
N TYR A 122 6.17 5.26 -3.60
CA TYR A 122 7.31 6.18 -3.51
C TYR A 122 7.76 6.44 -2.08
N ARG A 123 6.92 6.11 -1.07
CA ARG A 123 7.24 6.22 0.34
C ARG A 123 6.50 5.14 1.15
N ALA A 124 7.20 4.52 2.09
CA ALA A 124 6.64 3.56 3.01
C ALA A 124 7.25 3.75 4.40
N VAL A 125 6.43 3.61 5.44
CA VAL A 125 6.84 3.78 6.84
C VAL A 125 6.56 2.49 7.60
N THR A 126 7.59 1.95 8.26
CA THR A 126 7.45 0.79 9.16
C THR A 126 7.58 1.23 10.62
N ALA A 127 6.94 0.51 11.53
CA ALA A 127 7.06 0.71 12.98
C ALA A 127 8.30 0.03 13.59
N ALA A 128 8.94 -0.88 12.85
CA ALA A 128 10.09 -1.64 13.34
C ALA A 128 10.99 -2.11 12.19
N GLY A 129 12.28 -2.27 12.50
CA GLY A 129 13.26 -2.80 11.57
C GLY A 129 14.67 -2.36 11.94
N GLN A 130 15.66 -3.02 11.34
CA GLN A 130 17.07 -2.65 11.47
C GLN A 130 17.79 -2.92 10.14
N SER A 131 18.57 -1.97 9.66
CA SER A 131 19.42 -2.16 8.48
C SER A 131 20.54 -3.17 8.76
N ALA A 132 21.10 -3.80 7.72
CA ALA A 132 22.15 -4.82 7.89
C ALA A 132 23.42 -4.28 8.56
N ASP A 133 23.74 -2.99 8.32
CA ASP A 133 24.87 -2.29 8.91
C ASP A 133 24.56 -1.70 10.30
N GLY A 134 23.33 -1.85 10.80
CA GLY A 134 22.87 -1.34 12.08
C GLY A 134 22.78 0.17 12.20
N LYS A 135 22.98 0.94 11.11
CA LYS A 135 22.96 2.41 11.15
C LYS A 135 21.56 3.00 11.30
N VAL A 136 20.54 2.29 10.80
CA VAL A 136 19.14 2.71 10.93
C VAL A 136 18.38 1.62 11.68
N THR A 137 17.69 2.01 12.76
CA THR A 137 16.88 1.12 13.60
C THR A 137 15.64 1.86 14.09
N CYS A 138 14.47 1.21 14.03
CA CYS A 138 13.22 1.65 14.65
C CYS A 138 12.67 0.53 15.53
N PRO A 139 11.93 0.83 16.61
CA PRO A 139 10.97 1.95 16.79
C PRO A 139 11.52 3.38 17.01
N PRO A 140 10.67 4.44 16.87
CA PRO A 140 9.22 4.35 16.67
C PRO A 140 8.79 4.14 15.23
N SER A 141 9.51 4.70 14.25
CA SER A 141 9.23 4.48 12.83
C SER A 141 10.48 4.74 11.98
N CYS A 142 10.56 4.08 10.84
CA CYS A 142 11.56 4.36 9.81
C CYS A 142 10.86 4.46 8.45
N GLU A 143 11.39 5.31 7.58
CA GLU A 143 11.07 5.20 6.16
C GLU A 143 11.84 4.04 5.53
N GLN A 144 11.20 3.37 4.58
CA GLN A 144 11.73 2.20 3.91
C GLN A 144 12.13 2.56 2.48
N GLY A 145 13.24 1.98 2.00
CA GLY A 145 13.51 1.93 0.58
C GLY A 145 12.71 0.79 -0.04
N VAL A 146 11.78 1.10 -0.93
CA VAL A 146 10.85 0.13 -1.53
C VAL A 146 10.87 0.22 -3.05
N GLN A 147 10.63 -0.91 -3.70
CA GLN A 147 10.33 -1.03 -5.13
C GLN A 147 9.09 -1.90 -5.26
N GLU A 148 7.93 -1.28 -5.09
CA GLU A 148 6.64 -1.95 -5.01
C GLU A 148 5.66 -1.35 -6.00
N SER A 149 4.86 -2.20 -6.61
CA SER A 149 3.79 -1.81 -7.52
C SER A 149 2.49 -2.49 -7.13
N PHE A 150 1.38 -1.79 -7.35
CA PHE A 150 0.05 -2.36 -7.19
C PHE A 150 -0.80 -2.09 -8.43
N GLU A 151 -1.61 -3.08 -8.78
CA GLU A 151 -2.60 -3.00 -9.85
C GLU A 151 -3.98 -3.33 -9.29
N GLY A 152 -4.94 -2.40 -9.45
CA GLY A 152 -6.32 -2.52 -9.00
C GLY A 152 -7.29 -2.61 -10.15
N LYS A 153 -8.14 -3.63 -10.16
CA LYS A 153 -9.21 -3.80 -11.14
C LYS A 153 -10.58 -3.65 -10.49
N LYS A 154 -11.47 -2.89 -11.13
CA LYS A 154 -12.82 -2.66 -10.62
C LYS A 154 -13.59 -3.97 -10.52
N VAL A 155 -14.11 -4.27 -9.32
CA VAL A 155 -14.95 -5.43 -9.08
C VAL A 155 -16.30 -5.16 -9.71
N ARG A 156 -16.59 -5.84 -10.82
CA ARG A 156 -17.92 -5.85 -11.43
C ARG A 156 -18.68 -7.06 -10.92
N VAL A 157 -19.76 -6.83 -10.19
CA VAL A 157 -20.73 -7.89 -9.88
C VAL A 157 -21.67 -8.01 -11.08
N TYR A 158 -21.42 -8.99 -11.95
CA TYR A 158 -22.39 -9.38 -12.96
C TYR A 158 -23.44 -10.28 -12.29
N GLY A 159 -24.69 -9.83 -12.17
CA GLY A 159 -25.82 -10.74 -11.95
C GLY A 159 -26.71 -10.60 -10.70
N PHE A 160 -26.77 -9.46 -10.02
CA PHE A 160 -27.96 -9.16 -9.19
C PHE A 160 -28.95 -8.33 -10.01
N ARG A 161 -29.88 -9.04 -10.65
CA ARG A 161 -31.20 -8.53 -11.03
C ARG A 161 -32.21 -9.11 -10.05
#